data_AF-A0A0M8PPX9-F1
#
_entry.id   AF-A0A0M8PPX9-F1
#
_cell.length_a   1.000
_cell.length_b   1.000
_cell.length_c   1.000
_cell.angle_alpha   90.00
_cell.angle_beta   90.00
_cell.angle_gamma   90.00
#
_symmetry.space_group_name_H-M   'P 1'
#
loop_
_entity.id
_entity.type
_entity.pdbx_description
1 polymer ?
#
loop_
_entity_poly.entity_id
_entity_poly.type
_entity_poly.pdbx_seq_one_letter_code
_entity_poly.pdbx_strand_id
1 'polypeptide(L)' 'MPEVTALARTVETWQNPIVRAIETGLSNARSEGYNRIVKHVGRIAFGFRNPDNQRRRVRWACTRRSRRSTPSRHQCHC' A
#
# COMPACT_ATOMS: atom_id res chain seq x y z
N MET A 1 23.14 -10.85 -23.65
CA MET A 1 21.91 -11.50 -23.15
C MET A 1 20.80 -10.45 -23.09
N PRO A 2 19.70 -10.59 -23.85
CA PRO A 2 18.65 -9.57 -23.97
C PRO A 2 18.03 -9.13 -22.64
N GLU A 3 17.85 -10.05 -21.71
CA GLU A 3 17.27 -9.83 -20.38
C GLU A 3 18.15 -8.89 -19.54
N VAL A 4 19.47 -9.05 -19.63
CA VAL A 4 20.46 -8.20 -18.94
C VAL A 4 20.43 -6.79 -19.50
N THR A 5 20.33 -6.65 -20.83
CA THR A 5 20.23 -5.33 -21.49
C THR A 5 18.92 -4.62 -21.11
N ALA A 6 17.80 -5.35 -21.03
CA ALA A 6 16.50 -4.79 -20.62
C ALA A 6 16.52 -4.33 -19.16
N LEU A 7 17.15 -5.11 -18.27
CA LEU A 7 17.36 -4.72 -16.88
C LEU A 7 18.21 -3.46 -16.78
N ALA A 8 19.35 -3.40 -17.49
CA ALA A 8 20.24 -2.24 -17.48
C ALA A 8 19.51 -0.96 -17.90
N ARG A 9 18.71 -1.02 -18.98
CA ARG A 9 17.87 0.11 -19.42
C ARG A 9 16.86 0.55 -18.37
N THR A 10 16.28 -0.41 -17.64
CA THR A 10 15.34 -0.11 -16.55
C THR A 10 16.08 0.61 -15.41
N VAL A 11 17.24 0.11 -15.00
CA VAL A 11 18.05 0.76 -13.94
C VAL A 11 18.45 2.17 -14.35
N GLU A 12 18.91 2.36 -15.59
CA GLU A 12 19.26 3.67 -16.15
C GLU A 12 18.07 4.64 -16.13
N THR A 13 16.89 4.18 -16.58
CA THR A 13 15.65 4.97 -16.56
C THR A 13 15.28 5.44 -15.14
N TRP A 14 15.55 4.63 -14.11
CA TRP A 14 15.17 4.90 -12.72
C TRP A 14 16.32 5.43 -11.86
N GLN A 15 17.48 5.75 -12.44
CA GLN A 15 18.68 6.11 -11.70
C GLN A 15 18.48 7.33 -10.79
N ASN A 16 17.88 8.41 -11.31
CA ASN A 16 17.67 9.64 -10.55
C ASN A 16 16.77 9.42 -9.29
N PRO A 17 15.59 8.78 -9.40
CA PRO A 17 14.80 8.37 -8.23
C PRO A 17 15.56 7.50 -7.21
N ILE A 18 16.40 6.56 -7.66
CA ILE A 18 17.19 5.69 -6.77
C ILE A 18 18.20 6.51 -5.97
N VAL A 19 18.94 7.39 -6.65
CA VAL A 19 19.91 8.29 -5.99
C VAL A 19 19.20 9.19 -4.97
N ARG A 20 18.06 9.79 -5.35
CA ARG A 20 17.24 10.61 -4.43
C ARG A 20 16.77 9.83 -3.21
N ALA A 21 16.37 8.57 -3.36
CA ALA A 21 15.97 7.73 -2.23
C ALA A 21 17.11 7.51 -1.23
N ILE A 22 18.36 7.35 -1.72
CA ILE A 22 19.56 7.21 -0.90
C ILE A 22 19.89 8.53 -0.20
N GLU A 23 19.92 9.64 -0.94
CA GLU A 23 20.27 10.96 -0.42
C GLU A 23 19.27 11.47 0.64
N THR A 24 17.98 11.23 0.41
CA THR A 24 16.91 11.74 1.28
C THR A 24 16.48 10.76 2.37
N GLY A 25 16.85 9.48 2.24
CA GLY A 25 16.34 8.40 3.09
C GLY A 25 14.84 8.09 2.90
N LEU A 26 14.19 8.71 1.91
CA LEU A 26 12.77 8.48 1.63
C LEU A 26 12.57 7.10 1.01
N SER A 27 11.69 6.30 1.61
CA SER A 27 11.38 4.94 1.18
C SER A 27 9.94 4.78 0.72
N ASN A 28 9.73 3.99 -0.34
CA ASN A 28 8.41 3.59 -0.82
C ASN A 28 7.71 2.54 0.08
N ALA A 29 8.35 2.10 1.17
CA ALA A 29 7.85 1.04 2.05
C ALA A 29 6.41 1.25 2.51
N ARG A 30 5.99 2.50 2.77
CA ARG A 30 4.61 2.82 3.16
C ARG A 30 3.61 2.51 2.05
N SER A 31 3.88 2.94 0.83
CA SER A 31 3.02 2.69 -0.33
C SER A 31 2.99 1.20 -0.68
N GLU A 32 4.13 0.52 -0.59
CA GLU A 32 4.21 -0.93 -0.80
C GLU A 32 3.44 -1.72 0.25
N GLY A 33 3.47 -1.26 1.51
CA GLY A 33 2.62 -1.78 2.58
C GLY A 33 1.14 -1.71 2.21
N TYR A 34 0.67 -0.58 1.69
CA TYR A 34 -0.71 -0.46 1.21
C TYR A 34 -0.99 -1.36 0.01
N ASN A 35 -0.08 -1.44 -0.97
CA ASN A 35 -0.22 -2.34 -2.12
C ASN A 35 -0.35 -3.80 -1.70
N ARG A 36 0.41 -4.21 -0.67
CA ARG A 36 0.30 -5.56 -0.09
C ARG A 36 -1.08 -5.81 0.52
N ILE A 37 -1.62 -4.86 1.29
CA ILE A 37 -2.98 -4.95 1.85
C ILE A 37 -4.02 -5.06 0.74
N VAL A 38 -3.96 -4.19 -0.28
CA VAL A 38 -4.88 -4.20 -1.42
C VAL A 38 -4.88 -5.54 -2.14
N LYS A 39 -3.68 -6.05 -2.48
CA LYS A 39 -3.52 -7.37 -3.11
C LYS A 39 -4.07 -8.49 -2.23
N HIS A 40 -3.82 -8.44 -0.91
CA HIS A 40 -4.35 -9.44 0.02
C HIS A 40 -5.88 -9.43 0.07
N VAL A 41 -6.50 -8.24 0.16
CA VAL A 41 -7.96 -8.08 0.12
C VAL A 41 -8.56 -8.67 -1.16
N GLY A 42 -7.90 -8.47 -2.30
CA GLY A 42 -8.31 -9.10 -3.58
C GLY A 42 -8.23 -10.62 -3.56
N ARG A 43 -7.13 -11.19 -3.01
CA ARG A 43 -6.94 -12.64 -2.93
C ARG A 43 -7.97 -13.33 -2.03
N ILE A 44 -8.22 -12.80 -0.84
CA ILE A 44 -9.21 -13.38 0.10
C ILE A 44 -10.66 -13.19 -0.38
N ALA A 45 -10.88 -12.29 -1.34
CA ALA A 45 -12.19 -12.09 -1.97
C ALA A 45 -12.45 -13.08 -3.10
N PHE A 46 -11.43 -13.81 -3.58
CA PHE A 46 -11.47 -14.55 -4.85
C PHE A 46 -11.82 -13.64 -6.04
N GLY A 47 -11.30 -12.41 -6.02
CA GLY A 47 -11.63 -11.37 -7.00
C GLY A 47 -12.90 -10.59 -6.67
N PHE A 48 -13.07 -9.44 -7.32
CA PHE A 48 -14.25 -8.60 -7.17
C PHE A 48 -14.97 -8.47 -8.50
N ARG A 49 -16.28 -8.72 -8.50
CA ARG A 49 -17.14 -8.47 -9.67
C ARG A 49 -17.59 -7.02 -9.78
N ASN A 50 -17.55 -6.28 -8.66
CA ASN A 50 -17.96 -4.89 -8.57
C ASN A 50 -16.79 -4.03 -8.01
N PRO A 51 -16.33 -3.01 -8.76
CA PRO A 51 -15.21 -2.16 -8.36
C PRO A 51 -15.52 -1.29 -7.14
N ASP A 52 -16.77 -0.89 -6.92
CA ASP A 52 -17.15 -0.13 -5.71
C ASP A 52 -17.01 -0.98 -4.45
N ASN A 53 -17.37 -2.26 -4.53
CA ASN A 53 -17.18 -3.19 -3.42
C ASN A 53 -15.69 -3.42 -3.11
N GLN A 54 -14.86 -3.50 -4.16
CA GLN A 54 -13.40 -3.54 -4.00
C GLN A 54 -12.90 -2.29 -3.28
N ARG A 55 -13.27 -1.09 -3.76
CA ARG A 55 -12.83 0.19 -3.18
C ARG A 55 -13.25 0.32 -1.71
N ARG A 56 -14.48 -0.07 -1.37
CA ARG A 56 -14.99 -0.06 0.02
C ARG A 56 -14.17 -0.98 0.92
N ARG A 57 -13.92 -2.24 0.51
CA ARG A 57 -13.14 -3.19 1.31
C ARG A 57 -11.67 -2.79 1.44
N VAL A 58 -11.06 -2.29 0.37
CA VAL A 58 -9.68 -1.77 0.40
C VAL A 58 -9.58 -0.57 1.34
N ARG A 59 -10.48 0.41 1.24
CA ARG A 59 -10.52 1.57 2.15
C ARG A 59 -10.66 1.13 3.60
N TRP A 60 -11.58 0.21 3.87
CA TRP A 60 -11.77 -0.31 5.23
C TRP A 60 -10.51 -0.99 5.75
N ALA A 61 -9.86 -1.84 4.95
CA ALA A 61 -8.65 -2.56 5.36
C ALA A 61 -7.46 -1.62 5.62
N CYS A 62 -7.20 -0.65 4.74
CA CYS A 62 -6.10 0.30 4.88
C CYS A 62 -6.29 1.31 6.02
N THR A 63 -7.53 1.57 6.45
CA THR A 63 -7.85 2.50 7.55
C THR A 63 -8.26 1.80 8.84
N ARG A 64 -8.27 0.46 8.89
CA ARG A 64 -8.74 -0.30 10.06
C ARG A 64 -7.96 0.01 11.34
N ARG A 65 -6.65 0.30 11.23
CA ARG A 65 -5.79 0.58 12.39
C ARG A 65 -6.01 1.98 12.96
N SER A 66 -6.29 2.98 12.11
CA SER A 66 -6.61 4.35 12.57
C SER A 66 -8.00 4.48 13.18
N ARG A 67 -8.92 3.53 12.93
CA ARG A 67 -10.26 3.50 13.54
C ARG A 67 -10.31 2.88 14.93
N ARG A 68 -9.25 2.17 15.37
CA ARG A 68 -9.26 1.43 16.65
C ARG A 68 -9.01 2.33 17.87
N SER A 69 -8.76 3.62 17.65
CA SER A 69 -8.38 4.60 18.67
C SER A 69 -9.50 5.55 19.07
N THR A 70 -10.78 5.25 18.82
CA THR A 70 -11.87 5.95 19.50
C THR A 70 -12.13 5.24 20.81
N PRO A 71 -11.70 5.77 21.98
CA PRO A 71 -12.18 5.22 23.24
C PRO A 71 -13.68 5.48 23.26
N SER A 72 -14.47 4.43 23.51
CA SER A 72 -15.87 4.63 23.87
C SER A 72 -15.89 5.54 25.09
N ARG A 73 -16.37 6.78 24.95
CA ARG A 73 -16.77 7.61 26.08
C ARG A 73 -18.01 6.96 26.69
N HIS A 74 -17.83 5.88 27.44
CA HIS A 74 -18.81 5.48 28.41
C HIS A 74 -18.75 6.51 29.54
N GLN A 75 -19.59 7.54 29.42
CA GLN A 75 -19.95 8.41 30.52
C GLN A 75 -20.62 7.52 31.56
N CYS A 76 -19.88 7.13 32.61
CA CYS A 76 -20.51 6.71 33.86
C CYS A 76 -21.17 7.96 34.42
N HIS A 77 -22.49 8.02 34.29
CA HIS A 77 -23.30 8.90 35.12
C HIS A 77 -23.41 8.24 36.50
N CYS A 78 -22.96 9.03 37.48
CA CYS A 78 -23.20 9.03 38.92
C CYS A 78 -23.89 7.80 39.52
#